data_AF-A0A8T1S1G6-F1
#
_entry.id   AF-A0A8T1S1G6-F1
#
_cell.length_a   1.000
_cell.length_b   1.000
_cell.length_c   1.000
_cell.angle_alpha   90.00
_cell.angle_beta   90.00
_cell.angle_gamma   90.00
#
_symmetry.space_group_name_H-M   'P 1'
#
loop_
_entity.id
_entity.type
_entity.pdbx_description
1 polymer ?
#
loop_
_entity_poly.entity_id
_entity_poly.type
_entity_poly.pdbx_seq_one_letter_code
_entity_poly.pdbx_strand_id
1 'polypeptide(L)'
;MDPEPFEVGCAVREAINILSSSRNGVQISEVLGTIKCYLGGTENQVSLKEREEFTRVHFSAFLQGLVSNLSPDWIELLTSDQQKELWDSFFLEGPADQAFLVLLDSIISTGPSFRLMKVISILEQFLQTGGMSALMWEVCHQQAQAGLPTLQETLLNKVVCLPDHLCNKLQGNNLPIFFPQNYFPLLATEIIQVLQRISDSLRGGLDCSISFVSQVLGKVCVHGRRKEILNMLVPRLMDLTKVDCIWQRMCWRLVECVPDRWMEAVVCGFVQKAPGADVLSRLLGNLVLKNKKAQFVVTQKLLLLQYSYTTAVLQNLLGYLALDSLRRSLLIKVLKELLDTWGSSSAVKHSPVEQQLYVSKAILICLSHLKKPEIESNGQELLTSMMGGMKCHLDSNLPRVRRLGMIVAESISSRITTDGPSLKFQYEDDDETRELKSLLKQTAPLQLPVTDLPNAGNDSPSATPKAVSKPSGNPHPAAPAVSEEGSDLELDSDDDLIPYDMSEDKELKKMKAPVYIRDCIEGRVY
;
A
#
# COMPACT_ATOMS: atom_id res chain seq x y z
N MET A 1 2.22 -46.03 32.56
CA MET A 1 3.37 -46.14 31.64
C MET A 1 3.13 -45.07 30.60
N ASP A 2 4.12 -44.23 30.34
CA ASP A 2 4.00 -43.25 29.26
C ASP A 2 4.14 -44.01 27.92
N PRO A 3 3.25 -43.78 26.93
CA PRO A 3 3.45 -44.33 25.59
C PRO A 3 4.71 -43.72 24.97
N GLU A 4 5.50 -44.55 24.27
CA GLU A 4 6.69 -44.05 23.58
C GLU A 4 6.31 -43.22 22.34
N PRO A 5 7.13 -42.25 21.90
CA PRO A 5 6.89 -41.44 20.69
C PRO A 5 6.92 -42.22 19.35
N PHE A 6 6.77 -43.55 19.43
CA PHE A 6 6.51 -44.44 18.30
C PHE A 6 5.01 -44.76 18.15
N GLU A 7 4.19 -44.60 19.20
CA GLU A 7 2.79 -45.03 19.19
C GLU A 7 1.90 -44.16 18.28
N VAL A 8 1.96 -42.82 18.42
CA VAL A 8 1.19 -41.89 17.56
C VAL A 8 1.62 -42.03 16.09
N GLY A 9 2.92 -42.08 15.83
CA GLY A 9 3.46 -42.29 14.47
C GLY A 9 3.07 -43.65 13.86
N CYS A 10 2.90 -44.70 14.66
CA CYS A 10 2.37 -45.98 14.20
C CYS A 10 0.86 -45.90 13.92
N ALA A 11 0.06 -45.31 14.81
CA ALA A 11 -1.38 -45.13 14.62
C ALA A 11 -1.69 -44.31 13.36
N VAL A 12 -0.95 -43.22 13.08
CA VAL A 12 -1.11 -42.44 11.85
C VAL A 12 -0.75 -43.26 10.60
N ARG A 13 0.32 -44.05 10.64
CA ARG A 13 0.73 -44.89 9.51
C ARG A 13 -0.29 -45.99 9.23
N GLU A 14 -0.81 -46.63 10.28
CA GLU A 14 -1.88 -47.61 10.18
C GLU A 14 -3.16 -46.98 9.63
N ALA A 15 -3.56 -45.79 10.11
CA ALA A 15 -4.70 -45.06 9.57
C ALA A 15 -4.55 -44.77 8.06
N ILE A 16 -3.40 -44.28 7.60
CA ILE A 16 -3.14 -44.04 6.16
C ILE A 16 -3.26 -45.35 5.35
N ASN A 17 -2.77 -46.47 5.88
CA ASN A 17 -2.89 -47.79 5.25
C ASN A 17 -4.35 -48.28 5.19
N ILE A 18 -5.14 -48.06 6.23
CA ILE A 18 -6.57 -48.45 6.24
C ILE A 18 -7.37 -47.54 5.29
N LEU A 19 -7.13 -46.23 5.31
CA LEU A 19 -7.83 -45.27 4.44
C LEU A 19 -7.57 -45.51 2.95
N SER A 20 -6.39 -46.03 2.59
CA SER A 20 -6.04 -46.38 1.19
C SER A 20 -6.60 -47.73 0.75
N SER A 21 -6.55 -48.74 1.62
CA SER A 21 -6.94 -50.13 1.30
C SER A 21 -8.43 -50.44 1.52
N SER A 22 -9.09 -49.82 2.51
CA SER A 22 -10.48 -50.13 2.85
C SER A 22 -11.48 -49.55 1.85
N ARG A 23 -12.63 -50.22 1.73
CA ARG A 23 -13.83 -49.77 1.00
C ARG A 23 -15.08 -49.84 1.88
N ASN A 24 -14.91 -49.93 3.20
CA ASN A 24 -15.98 -49.92 4.18
C ASN A 24 -16.09 -48.54 4.84
N GLY A 25 -17.18 -47.81 4.56
CA GLY A 25 -17.42 -46.48 5.11
C GLY A 25 -17.44 -46.43 6.64
N VAL A 26 -17.90 -47.49 7.32
CA VAL A 26 -17.89 -47.58 8.78
C VAL A 26 -16.45 -47.56 9.29
N GLN A 27 -15.60 -48.46 8.78
CA GLN A 27 -14.19 -48.55 9.15
C GLN A 27 -13.42 -47.25 8.84
N ILE A 28 -13.72 -46.62 7.69
CA ILE A 28 -13.14 -45.31 7.33
C ILE A 28 -13.54 -44.25 8.37
N SER A 29 -14.83 -44.17 8.72
CA SER A 29 -15.31 -43.20 9.72
C SER A 29 -14.76 -43.43 11.13
N GLU A 30 -14.61 -44.70 11.56
CA GLU A 30 -13.98 -45.07 12.84
C GLU A 30 -12.50 -44.64 12.89
N VAL A 31 -11.74 -44.88 11.82
CA VAL A 31 -10.33 -44.47 11.72
C VAL A 31 -10.18 -42.96 11.71
N LEU A 32 -11.02 -42.24 10.94
CA LEU A 32 -11.00 -40.78 10.92
C LEU A 32 -11.37 -40.19 12.28
N GLY A 33 -12.39 -40.74 12.96
CA GLY A 33 -12.77 -40.35 14.32
C GLY A 33 -11.63 -40.58 15.32
N THR A 34 -10.98 -41.74 15.25
CA THR A 34 -9.83 -42.09 16.11
C THR A 34 -8.68 -41.10 15.94
N ILE A 35 -8.33 -40.73 14.69
CA ILE A 35 -7.28 -39.72 14.45
C ILE A 35 -7.74 -38.31 14.83
N LYS A 36 -9.04 -37.99 14.73
CA LYS A 36 -9.57 -36.66 15.12
C LYS A 36 -9.38 -36.38 16.62
N CYS A 37 -9.34 -37.40 17.48
CA CYS A 37 -9.04 -37.26 18.91
C CYS A 37 -7.70 -36.55 19.21
N TYR A 38 -6.73 -36.61 18.29
CA TYR A 38 -5.45 -35.89 18.41
C TYR A 38 -5.54 -34.39 18.09
N LEU A 39 -6.56 -33.93 17.36
CA LEU A 39 -6.79 -32.49 17.10
C LEU A 39 -7.46 -31.77 18.28
N GLY A 40 -8.23 -32.51 19.08
CA GLY A 40 -8.96 -31.96 20.23
C GLY A 40 -10.46 -32.24 20.15
N GLY A 41 -11.05 -32.53 21.30
CA GLY A 41 -12.46 -32.85 21.48
C GLY A 41 -12.78 -32.97 22.96
N THR A 42 -14.08 -32.98 23.30
CA THR A 42 -14.57 -33.00 24.69
C THR A 42 -14.34 -34.31 25.44
N GLU A 43 -13.91 -35.38 24.78
CA GLU A 43 -13.67 -36.68 25.39
C GLU A 43 -12.18 -36.90 25.68
N ASN A 44 -11.83 -36.83 26.97
CA ASN A 44 -10.46 -36.75 27.49
C ASN A 44 -9.76 -38.13 27.55
N GLN A 45 -9.32 -38.67 26.41
CA GLN A 45 -8.48 -39.89 26.39
C GLN A 45 -7.02 -39.68 25.94
N VAL A 46 -6.74 -38.64 25.14
CA VAL A 46 -5.40 -38.40 24.56
C VAL A 46 -4.63 -37.34 25.38
N SER A 47 -3.35 -37.60 25.69
CA SER A 47 -2.49 -36.68 26.44
C SER A 47 -2.03 -35.48 25.61
N LEU A 48 -1.60 -34.41 26.30
CA LEU A 48 -1.06 -33.21 25.63
C LEU A 48 0.18 -33.52 24.77
N LYS A 49 1.05 -34.44 25.22
CA LYS A 49 2.26 -34.83 24.46
C LYS A 49 1.91 -35.49 23.13
N GLU A 50 0.93 -36.39 23.12
CA GLU A 50 0.49 -37.08 21.90
C GLU A 50 -0.19 -36.14 20.92
N ARG A 51 -0.97 -35.16 21.42
CA ARG A 51 -1.54 -34.08 20.59
C ARG A 51 -0.44 -33.19 19.99
N GLU A 52 0.57 -32.81 20.77
CA GLU A 52 1.72 -32.05 20.28
C GLU A 52 2.55 -32.85 19.25
N GLU A 53 2.75 -34.15 19.46
CA GLU A 53 3.45 -35.02 18.50
C GLU A 53 2.67 -35.12 17.18
N PHE A 54 1.37 -35.43 17.25
CA PHE A 54 0.52 -35.49 16.06
C PHE A 54 0.55 -34.17 15.29
N THR A 55 0.24 -33.05 15.96
CA THR A 55 0.13 -31.74 15.31
C THR A 55 1.45 -31.20 14.79
N ARG A 56 2.60 -31.51 15.40
CA ARG A 56 3.92 -31.01 14.96
C ARG A 56 4.68 -31.93 14.00
N VAL A 57 4.45 -33.25 14.06
CA VAL A 57 5.27 -34.24 13.34
C VAL A 57 4.50 -34.97 12.25
N HIS A 58 3.28 -35.44 12.55
CA HIS A 58 2.58 -36.40 11.70
C HIS A 58 1.41 -35.82 10.89
N PHE A 59 0.86 -34.69 11.32
CA PHE A 59 -0.36 -34.09 10.76
C PHE A 59 -0.26 -33.80 9.25
N SER A 60 0.83 -33.17 8.80
CA SER A 60 1.08 -32.95 7.35
C SER A 60 1.07 -34.24 6.53
N ALA A 61 1.69 -35.31 7.04
CA ALA A 61 1.74 -36.61 6.35
C ALA A 61 0.36 -37.29 6.34
N PHE A 62 -0.42 -37.14 7.41
CA PHE A 62 -1.81 -37.61 7.47
C PHE A 62 -2.69 -36.90 6.45
N LEU A 63 -2.63 -35.56 6.35
CA LEU A 63 -3.39 -34.80 5.35
C LEU A 63 -3.00 -35.19 3.91
N GLN A 64 -1.72 -35.43 3.63
CA GLN A 64 -1.26 -35.91 2.32
C GLN A 64 -1.82 -37.32 2.01
N GLY A 65 -1.87 -38.22 2.99
CA GLY A 65 -2.56 -39.51 2.89
C GLY A 65 -4.05 -39.34 2.57
N LEU A 66 -4.72 -38.46 3.32
CA LEU A 66 -6.15 -38.16 3.18
C LEU A 66 -6.51 -37.60 1.79
N VAL A 67 -5.70 -36.68 1.24
CA VAL A 67 -5.88 -36.15 -0.13
C VAL A 67 -5.54 -37.17 -1.21
N SER A 68 -4.49 -37.98 -1.01
CA SER A 68 -4.05 -38.95 -2.03
C SER A 68 -5.03 -40.11 -2.22
N ASN A 69 -5.82 -40.44 -1.19
CA ASN A 69 -6.93 -41.41 -1.26
C ASN A 69 -8.22 -40.87 -1.89
N LEU A 70 -8.34 -39.55 -2.08
CA LEU A 70 -9.58 -38.93 -2.52
C LEU A 70 -9.95 -39.31 -3.97
N SER A 71 -11.10 -39.98 -4.12
CA SER A 71 -11.83 -40.26 -5.37
C SER A 71 -13.34 -40.10 -5.13
N PRO A 72 -14.19 -40.06 -6.19
CA PRO A 72 -15.65 -40.03 -6.03
C PRO A 72 -16.17 -41.24 -5.23
N ASP A 73 -15.81 -42.46 -5.66
CA ASP A 73 -16.24 -43.69 -5.00
C ASP A 73 -15.81 -43.76 -3.53
N TRP A 74 -14.67 -43.17 -3.18
CA TRP A 74 -14.16 -43.17 -1.80
C TRP A 74 -14.91 -42.19 -0.90
N ILE A 75 -15.22 -40.98 -1.39
CA ILE A 75 -15.90 -39.97 -0.57
C ILE A 75 -17.39 -40.29 -0.40
N GLU A 76 -18.00 -40.97 -1.37
CA GLU A 76 -19.39 -41.47 -1.29
C GLU A 76 -19.59 -42.56 -0.21
N LEU A 77 -18.52 -43.18 0.30
CA LEU A 77 -18.59 -44.07 1.47
C LEU A 77 -18.91 -43.33 2.78
N LEU A 78 -18.81 -41.99 2.80
CA LEU A 78 -19.13 -41.13 3.93
C LEU A 78 -20.39 -40.31 3.64
N THR A 79 -21.29 -40.24 4.61
CA THR A 79 -22.46 -39.34 4.54
C THR A 79 -22.02 -37.87 4.50
N SER A 80 -22.88 -36.96 4.01
CA SER A 80 -22.51 -35.54 3.88
C SER A 80 -22.09 -34.89 5.21
N ASP A 81 -22.64 -35.33 6.34
CA ASP A 81 -22.26 -34.82 7.65
C ASP A 81 -20.95 -35.44 8.15
N GLN A 82 -20.71 -36.74 7.92
CA GLN A 82 -19.40 -37.36 8.15
C GLN A 82 -18.30 -36.75 7.29
N GLN A 83 -18.57 -36.35 6.04
CA GLN A 83 -17.60 -35.64 5.21
C GLN A 83 -17.19 -34.32 5.86
N LYS A 84 -18.14 -33.52 6.37
CA LYS A 84 -17.84 -32.27 7.08
C LYS A 84 -17.07 -32.53 8.38
N GLU A 85 -17.58 -33.44 9.21
CA GLU A 85 -17.08 -33.65 10.57
C GLU A 85 -15.77 -34.43 10.63
N LEU A 86 -15.53 -35.37 9.71
CA LEU A 86 -14.42 -36.32 9.73
C LEU A 86 -13.44 -36.18 8.56
N TRP A 87 -13.70 -35.29 7.58
CA TRP A 87 -12.78 -35.04 6.46
C TRP A 87 -12.48 -33.55 6.29
N ASP A 88 -13.51 -32.69 6.13
CA ASP A 88 -13.32 -31.24 5.96
C ASP A 88 -12.70 -30.62 7.22
N SER A 89 -13.16 -31.04 8.40
CA SER A 89 -12.67 -30.59 9.71
C SER A 89 -11.15 -30.71 9.87
N PHE A 90 -10.50 -31.75 9.34
CA PHE A 90 -9.05 -31.91 9.44
C PHE A 90 -8.29 -30.73 8.82
N PHE A 91 -8.82 -30.09 7.78
CA PHE A 91 -8.21 -28.92 7.14
C PHE A 91 -8.65 -27.58 7.74
N LEU A 92 -9.75 -27.55 8.49
CA LEU A 92 -10.39 -26.32 8.98
C LEU A 92 -10.19 -26.10 10.50
N GLU A 93 -10.03 -27.18 11.27
CA GLU A 93 -9.87 -27.20 12.73
C GLU A 93 -8.42 -27.54 13.17
N GLY A 94 -7.63 -28.17 12.29
CA GLY A 94 -6.22 -28.51 12.57
C GLY A 94 -5.22 -27.38 12.30
N PRO A 95 -3.90 -27.61 12.54
CA PRO A 95 -2.83 -26.64 12.31
C PRO A 95 -2.92 -25.95 10.93
N ALA A 96 -3.22 -24.66 10.96
CA ALA A 96 -3.62 -23.90 9.78
C ALA A 96 -2.45 -23.68 8.80
N ASP A 97 -1.22 -23.58 9.30
CA ASP A 97 0.00 -23.49 8.49
C ASP A 97 0.21 -24.75 7.62
N GLN A 98 0.09 -25.94 8.22
CA GLN A 98 0.23 -27.22 7.55
C GLN A 98 -0.94 -27.54 6.64
N ALA A 99 -2.18 -27.28 7.08
CA ALA A 99 -3.36 -27.46 6.25
C ALA A 99 -3.27 -26.62 4.97
N PHE A 100 -2.91 -25.34 5.09
CA PHE A 100 -2.71 -24.46 3.94
C PHE A 100 -1.64 -24.97 2.97
N LEU A 101 -0.48 -25.40 3.47
CA LEU A 101 0.60 -25.93 2.63
C LEU A 101 0.17 -27.20 1.90
N VAL A 102 -0.46 -28.17 2.58
CA VAL A 102 -0.91 -29.42 1.97
C VAL A 102 -2.01 -29.18 0.92
N LEU A 103 -2.99 -28.31 1.21
CA LEU A 103 -4.03 -27.94 0.24
C LEU A 103 -3.42 -27.31 -1.01
N LEU A 104 -2.52 -26.33 -0.85
CA LEU A 104 -1.93 -25.59 -1.96
C LEU A 104 -0.97 -26.45 -2.80
N ASP A 105 -0.12 -27.26 -2.18
CA ASP A 105 0.78 -28.17 -2.90
C ASP A 105 0.00 -29.30 -3.61
N SER A 106 -1.11 -29.75 -3.03
CA SER A 106 -2.05 -30.65 -3.71
C SER A 106 -2.70 -30.01 -4.93
N ILE A 107 -3.17 -28.76 -4.84
CA ILE A 107 -3.73 -28.00 -5.97
C ILE A 107 -2.69 -27.82 -7.07
N ILE A 108 -1.46 -27.42 -6.72
CA ILE A 108 -0.37 -27.21 -7.68
C ILE A 108 -0.04 -28.53 -8.40
N SER A 109 0.04 -29.66 -7.67
CA SER A 109 0.50 -30.95 -8.20
C SER A 109 -0.58 -31.76 -8.94
N THR A 110 -1.86 -31.61 -8.60
CA THR A 110 -2.94 -32.48 -9.12
C THR A 110 -3.49 -32.00 -10.47
N GLY A 111 -3.70 -32.89 -11.44
CA GLY A 111 -4.37 -32.56 -12.72
C GLY A 111 -5.88 -32.29 -12.58
N PRO A 112 -6.56 -31.83 -13.64
CA PRO A 112 -8.02 -31.65 -13.66
C PRO A 112 -8.73 -32.94 -13.23
N SER A 113 -9.43 -32.90 -12.10
CA SER A 113 -9.99 -34.09 -11.44
C SER A 113 -11.00 -33.70 -10.35
N PHE A 114 -11.82 -34.66 -9.92
CA PHE A 114 -12.68 -34.51 -8.73
C PHE A 114 -11.88 -34.07 -7.50
N ARG A 115 -10.71 -34.69 -7.27
CA ARG A 115 -9.78 -34.35 -6.19
C ARG A 115 -9.40 -32.88 -6.21
N LEU A 116 -8.98 -32.37 -7.37
CA LEU A 116 -8.63 -30.95 -7.53
C LEU A 116 -9.81 -30.05 -7.13
N MET A 117 -11.03 -30.35 -7.61
CA MET A 117 -12.23 -29.55 -7.29
C MET A 117 -12.58 -29.55 -5.80
N LYS A 118 -12.54 -30.71 -5.12
CA LYS A 118 -12.82 -30.79 -3.68
C LYS A 118 -11.74 -30.09 -2.85
N VAL A 119 -10.46 -30.22 -3.19
CA VAL A 119 -9.37 -29.52 -2.50
C VAL A 119 -9.46 -27.99 -2.68
N ILE A 120 -9.86 -27.51 -3.87
CA ILE A 120 -10.15 -26.08 -4.10
C ILE A 120 -11.31 -25.61 -3.22
N SER A 121 -12.39 -26.40 -3.12
CA SER A 121 -13.55 -26.08 -2.29
C SER A 121 -13.18 -25.98 -0.80
N ILE A 122 -12.30 -26.85 -0.30
CA ILE A 122 -11.77 -26.71 1.07
C ILE A 122 -10.89 -25.49 1.23
N LEU A 123 -10.01 -25.18 0.26
CA LEU A 123 -9.19 -23.97 0.34
C LEU A 123 -10.05 -22.69 0.31
N GLU A 124 -11.13 -22.66 -0.47
CA GLU A 124 -12.12 -21.58 -0.43
C GLU A 124 -12.78 -21.49 0.96
N GLN A 125 -13.26 -22.60 1.51
CA GLN A 125 -13.86 -22.63 2.85
C GLN A 125 -12.86 -22.19 3.94
N PHE A 126 -11.61 -22.64 3.88
CA PHE A 126 -10.51 -22.23 4.75
C PHE A 126 -10.29 -20.71 4.72
N LEU A 127 -10.33 -20.08 3.54
CA LEU A 127 -10.26 -18.62 3.44
C LEU A 127 -11.52 -17.94 4.02
N GLN A 128 -12.71 -18.51 3.82
CA GLN A 128 -13.98 -17.95 4.32
C GLN A 128 -14.13 -18.09 5.84
N THR A 129 -13.53 -19.11 6.47
CA THR A 129 -13.61 -19.37 7.92
C THR A 129 -12.47 -18.74 8.73
N GLY A 130 -11.63 -17.92 8.12
CA GLY A 130 -10.54 -17.21 8.80
C GLY A 130 -9.23 -18.00 8.93
N GLY A 131 -8.99 -18.99 8.08
CA GLY A 131 -7.79 -19.83 8.11
C GLY A 131 -6.48 -19.05 7.93
N MET A 132 -6.51 -17.90 7.24
CA MET A 132 -5.34 -17.02 7.11
C MET A 132 -4.99 -16.30 8.41
N SER A 133 -5.98 -15.86 9.19
CA SER A 133 -5.75 -15.30 10.52
C SER A 133 -5.32 -16.38 11.52
N ALA A 134 -5.84 -17.61 11.40
CA ALA A 134 -5.37 -18.75 12.19
C ALA A 134 -3.88 -19.05 11.90
N LEU A 135 -3.49 -19.21 10.63
CA LEU A 135 -2.12 -19.43 10.19
C LEU A 135 -1.17 -18.32 10.67
N MET A 136 -1.55 -17.05 10.43
CA MET A 136 -0.73 -15.92 10.88
C MET A 136 -0.61 -15.89 12.42
N TRP A 137 -1.68 -16.21 13.14
CA TRP A 137 -1.68 -16.26 14.61
C TRP A 137 -0.77 -17.36 15.17
N GLU A 138 -0.83 -18.58 14.61
CA GLU A 138 0.04 -19.70 14.99
C GLU A 138 1.52 -19.31 14.87
N VAL A 139 1.92 -18.73 13.73
CA VAL A 139 3.31 -18.27 13.53
C VAL A 139 3.69 -17.16 14.51
N CYS A 140 2.78 -16.22 14.79
CA CYS A 140 3.01 -15.13 15.74
C CYS A 140 3.19 -15.61 17.20
N HIS A 141 2.48 -16.67 17.58
CA HIS A 141 2.57 -17.29 18.90
C HIS A 141 3.81 -18.20 19.01
N GLN A 142 4.02 -19.10 18.04
CA GLN A 142 5.18 -20.01 18.01
C GLN A 142 6.52 -19.27 17.87
N GLN A 143 6.56 -18.10 17.22
CA GLN A 143 7.80 -17.32 17.11
C GLN A 143 8.31 -16.79 18.45
N ALA A 144 7.46 -16.69 19.49
CA ALA A 144 7.91 -16.44 20.85
C ALA A 144 8.65 -17.63 21.49
N GLN A 145 8.56 -18.83 20.88
CA GLN A 145 9.05 -20.11 21.41
C GLN A 145 10.07 -20.82 20.48
N ALA A 146 10.74 -20.06 19.60
CA ALA A 146 11.77 -20.48 18.63
C ALA A 146 11.27 -21.27 17.39
N GLY A 147 10.65 -20.56 16.43
CA GLY A 147 10.26 -21.10 15.13
C GLY A 147 11.40 -21.21 14.09
N LEU A 148 11.22 -22.09 13.08
CA LEU A 148 12.19 -22.36 12.02
C LEU A 148 12.11 -21.31 10.88
N PRO A 149 13.19 -20.53 10.58
CA PRO A 149 13.10 -19.41 9.62
C PRO A 149 12.70 -19.82 8.18
N THR A 150 13.14 -20.98 7.71
CA THR A 150 12.88 -21.47 6.34
C THR A 150 11.40 -21.76 6.09
N LEU A 151 10.69 -22.26 7.10
CA LEU A 151 9.25 -22.53 7.00
C LEU A 151 8.47 -21.21 6.91
N GLN A 152 8.86 -20.20 7.70
CA GLN A 152 8.25 -18.87 7.67
C GLN A 152 8.39 -18.19 6.30
N GLU A 153 9.56 -18.27 5.65
CA GLU A 153 9.74 -17.72 4.30
C GLU A 153 8.92 -18.49 3.26
N THR A 154 8.79 -19.80 3.39
CA THR A 154 7.92 -20.63 2.52
C THR A 154 6.46 -20.22 2.68
N LEU A 155 5.94 -20.18 3.91
CA LEU A 155 4.57 -19.73 4.23
C LEU A 155 4.30 -18.32 3.69
N LEU A 156 5.20 -17.37 3.96
CA LEU A 156 5.09 -15.99 3.49
C LEU A 156 4.96 -15.90 1.97
N ASN A 157 5.81 -16.62 1.23
CA ASN A 157 5.76 -16.64 -0.23
C ASN A 157 4.46 -17.28 -0.73
N LYS A 158 4.03 -18.40 -0.14
CA LYS A 158 2.79 -19.11 -0.52
C LYS A 158 1.53 -18.29 -0.23
N VAL A 159 1.45 -17.60 0.91
CA VAL A 159 0.35 -16.70 1.29
C VAL A 159 0.25 -15.51 0.33
N VAL A 160 1.37 -14.88 -0.05
CA VAL A 160 1.33 -13.70 -0.94
C VAL A 160 1.08 -14.09 -2.40
N CYS A 161 1.65 -15.20 -2.87
CA CYS A 161 1.50 -15.68 -4.24
C CYS A 161 0.24 -16.54 -4.45
N LEU A 162 -0.66 -16.68 -3.46
CA LEU A 162 -1.84 -17.54 -3.57
C LEU A 162 -2.71 -17.20 -4.80
N PRO A 163 -3.06 -15.93 -5.09
CA PRO A 163 -3.82 -15.59 -6.30
C PRO A 163 -3.13 -16.02 -7.59
N ASP A 164 -1.80 -15.91 -7.64
CA ASP A 164 -1.02 -16.23 -8.84
C ASP A 164 -0.94 -17.75 -9.03
N HIS A 165 -0.78 -18.54 -7.96
CA HIS A 165 -0.85 -20.00 -8.01
C HIS A 165 -2.22 -20.50 -8.50
N LEU A 166 -3.31 -19.96 -7.93
CA LEU A 166 -4.67 -20.38 -8.27
C LEU A 166 -5.07 -19.90 -9.68
N CYS A 167 -4.73 -18.68 -10.07
CA CYS A 167 -4.98 -18.18 -11.43
C CYS A 167 -4.23 -19.00 -12.49
N ASN A 168 -2.94 -19.33 -12.25
CA ASN A 168 -2.16 -20.17 -13.16
C ASN A 168 -2.71 -21.60 -13.26
N LYS A 169 -3.27 -22.15 -12.16
CA LYS A 169 -3.79 -23.51 -12.12
C LYS A 169 -5.20 -23.63 -12.73
N LEU A 170 -6.08 -22.69 -12.42
CA LEU A 170 -7.52 -22.75 -12.77
C LEU A 170 -7.86 -21.97 -14.03
N GLN A 171 -7.00 -21.04 -14.45
CA GLN A 171 -7.14 -20.23 -15.66
C GLN A 171 -8.52 -19.55 -15.72
N GLY A 172 -9.35 -19.86 -16.72
CA GLY A 172 -10.70 -19.30 -16.86
C GLY A 172 -11.71 -19.79 -15.81
N ASN A 173 -11.43 -20.88 -15.11
CA ASN A 173 -12.32 -21.48 -14.10
C ASN A 173 -11.96 -21.07 -12.66
N ASN A 174 -11.25 -19.94 -12.49
CA ASN A 174 -10.83 -19.47 -11.18
C ASN A 174 -12.02 -18.93 -10.34
N LEU A 175 -12.02 -19.19 -9.03
CA LEU A 175 -13.10 -18.74 -8.14
C LEU A 175 -12.93 -17.27 -7.72
N PRO A 176 -14.03 -16.53 -7.47
CA PRO A 176 -13.98 -15.11 -7.13
C PRO A 176 -13.03 -14.77 -5.97
N ILE A 177 -12.99 -15.60 -4.93
CA ILE A 177 -12.19 -15.36 -3.72
C ILE A 177 -10.68 -15.32 -4.00
N PHE A 178 -10.20 -16.01 -5.04
CA PHE A 178 -8.78 -16.07 -5.40
C PHE A 178 -8.32 -14.95 -6.32
N PHE A 179 -9.21 -14.11 -6.85
CA PHE A 179 -8.78 -12.94 -7.62
C PHE A 179 -8.07 -11.92 -6.70
N PRO A 180 -6.96 -11.28 -7.13
CA PRO A 180 -6.24 -10.29 -6.32
C PRO A 180 -7.13 -9.20 -5.71
N GLN A 181 -8.15 -8.76 -6.46
CA GLN A 181 -9.10 -7.72 -6.06
C GLN A 181 -9.97 -8.13 -4.86
N ASN A 182 -10.10 -9.43 -4.58
CA ASN A 182 -10.91 -9.98 -3.49
C ASN A 182 -10.02 -10.58 -2.39
N TYR A 183 -8.95 -11.30 -2.78
CA TYR A 183 -8.03 -11.95 -1.84
C TYR A 183 -7.26 -10.95 -0.96
N PHE A 184 -6.70 -9.86 -1.52
CA PHE A 184 -5.91 -8.94 -0.69
C PHE A 184 -6.76 -8.08 0.28
N PRO A 185 -8.01 -7.69 -0.06
CA PRO A 185 -8.98 -7.19 0.91
C PRO A 185 -9.39 -8.19 2.00
N LEU A 186 -9.55 -9.47 1.66
CA LEU A 186 -9.76 -10.54 2.65
C LEU A 186 -8.55 -10.65 3.57
N LEU A 187 -7.34 -10.78 3.03
CA LEU A 187 -6.09 -10.85 3.80
C LEU A 187 -5.86 -9.62 4.69
N ALA A 188 -6.27 -8.42 4.26
CA ALA A 188 -6.25 -7.22 5.10
C ALA A 188 -7.19 -7.35 6.31
N THR A 189 -8.36 -7.97 6.14
CA THR A 189 -9.32 -8.23 7.21
C THR A 189 -8.79 -9.29 8.19
N GLU A 190 -8.17 -10.34 7.67
CA GLU A 190 -7.49 -11.38 8.45
C GLU A 190 -6.30 -10.81 9.26
N ILE A 191 -5.54 -9.89 8.69
CA ILE A 191 -4.49 -9.14 9.40
C ILE A 191 -5.08 -8.35 10.58
N ILE A 192 -6.22 -7.67 10.40
CA ILE A 192 -6.88 -6.95 11.51
C ILE A 192 -7.32 -7.91 12.62
N GLN A 193 -7.82 -9.10 12.28
CA GLN A 193 -8.17 -10.14 13.27
C GLN A 193 -6.95 -10.63 14.05
N VAL A 194 -5.82 -10.89 13.38
CA VAL A 194 -4.56 -11.27 14.07
C VAL A 194 -4.07 -10.16 14.98
N LEU A 195 -4.12 -8.90 14.52
CA LEU A 195 -3.75 -7.76 15.36
C LEU A 195 -4.67 -7.63 16.57
N GLN A 196 -5.98 -7.88 16.43
CA GLN A 196 -6.90 -7.91 17.57
C GLN A 196 -6.49 -8.99 18.59
N ARG A 197 -6.21 -10.23 18.15
CA ARG A 197 -5.70 -11.30 19.02
C ARG A 197 -4.38 -10.92 19.72
N ILE A 198 -3.44 -10.30 18.99
CA ILE A 198 -2.19 -9.78 19.57
C ILE A 198 -2.50 -8.71 20.64
N SER A 199 -3.43 -7.78 20.39
CA SER A 199 -3.84 -6.75 21.36
C SER A 199 -4.39 -7.37 22.64
N ASP A 200 -5.27 -8.37 22.51
CA ASP A 200 -5.90 -9.02 23.66
C ASP A 200 -4.91 -9.89 24.44
N SER A 201 -3.98 -10.58 23.78
CA SER A 201 -2.88 -11.30 24.46
C SER A 201 -1.90 -10.35 25.17
N LEU A 202 -1.53 -9.23 24.56
CA LEU A 202 -0.68 -8.21 25.21
C LEU A 202 -1.38 -7.59 26.43
N ARG A 203 -2.69 -7.37 26.37
CA ARG A 203 -3.51 -6.94 27.51
C ARG A 203 -3.61 -8.02 28.60
N GLY A 204 -3.60 -9.30 28.20
CA GLY A 204 -3.51 -10.46 29.09
C GLY A 204 -2.12 -10.73 29.66
N GLY A 205 -1.10 -9.95 29.29
CA GLY A 205 0.28 -10.13 29.77
C GLY A 205 1.04 -11.29 29.11
N LEU A 206 0.59 -11.76 27.94
CA LEU A 206 1.23 -12.81 27.16
C LEU A 206 2.10 -12.22 26.05
N ASP A 207 3.32 -12.74 25.89
CA ASP A 207 4.22 -12.36 24.80
C ASP A 207 3.75 -12.90 23.44
N CYS A 208 3.81 -12.06 22.41
CA CYS A 208 3.41 -12.38 21.03
C CYS A 208 4.31 -11.64 20.05
N SER A 209 4.66 -12.26 18.92
CA SER A 209 5.38 -11.56 17.84
C SER A 209 4.43 -10.93 16.83
N ILE A 210 4.78 -9.76 16.29
CA ILE A 210 4.09 -9.11 15.16
C ILE A 210 4.88 -9.23 13.85
N SER A 211 6.07 -9.83 13.88
CA SER A 211 7.00 -9.82 12.73
C SER A 211 6.45 -10.51 11.50
N PHE A 212 5.73 -11.64 11.64
CA PHE A 212 5.17 -12.34 10.49
C PHE A 212 4.08 -11.51 9.78
N VAL A 213 3.17 -10.89 10.54
CA VAL A 213 2.16 -9.95 10.00
C VAL A 213 2.83 -8.76 9.28
N SER A 214 3.92 -8.25 9.85
CA SER A 214 4.73 -7.17 9.28
C SER A 214 5.39 -7.59 7.96
N GLN A 215 5.89 -8.82 7.89
CA GLN A 215 6.45 -9.41 6.68
C GLN A 215 5.40 -9.63 5.60
N VAL A 216 4.21 -10.16 5.94
CA VAL A 216 3.08 -10.30 5.00
C VAL A 216 2.71 -8.94 4.42
N LEU A 217 2.49 -7.93 5.26
CA LEU A 217 2.20 -6.55 4.82
C LEU A 217 3.26 -5.99 3.86
N GLY A 218 4.54 -6.12 4.23
CA GLY A 218 5.67 -5.64 3.42
C GLY A 218 5.79 -6.36 2.07
N LYS A 219 5.69 -7.69 2.09
CA LYS A 219 5.78 -8.54 0.89
C LYS A 219 4.61 -8.26 -0.07
N VAL A 220 3.38 -8.15 0.41
CA VAL A 220 2.20 -7.79 -0.41
C VAL A 220 2.38 -6.42 -1.06
N CYS A 221 2.91 -5.42 -0.33
CA CYS A 221 3.15 -4.08 -0.88
C CYS A 221 4.19 -4.08 -2.01
N VAL A 222 5.26 -4.88 -1.90
CA VAL A 222 6.29 -5.00 -2.96
C VAL A 222 5.84 -5.89 -4.11
N HIS A 223 4.94 -6.84 -3.88
CA HIS A 223 4.30 -7.67 -4.93
C HIS A 223 3.28 -6.89 -5.79
N GLY A 224 3.28 -5.55 -5.71
CA GLY A 224 2.39 -4.67 -6.49
C GLY A 224 0.97 -4.53 -5.94
N ARG A 225 0.61 -5.24 -4.87
CA ARG A 225 -0.76 -5.35 -4.33
C ARG A 225 -1.05 -4.36 -3.19
N ARG A 226 -0.25 -3.28 -3.15
CA ARG A 226 -0.29 -2.22 -2.13
C ARG A 226 -1.65 -1.52 -2.07
N LYS A 227 -2.30 -1.28 -3.21
CA LYS A 227 -3.56 -0.54 -3.28
C LYS A 227 -4.68 -1.35 -2.64
N GLU A 228 -4.74 -2.63 -2.97
CA GLU A 228 -5.75 -3.59 -2.55
C GLU A 228 -5.71 -3.81 -1.03
N ILE A 229 -4.53 -4.12 -0.46
CA ILE A 229 -4.38 -4.34 0.98
C ILE A 229 -4.57 -3.07 1.81
N LEU A 230 -3.96 -1.94 1.43
CA LEU A 230 -4.00 -0.71 2.23
C LEU A 230 -5.33 0.04 2.14
N ASN A 231 -6.10 -0.15 1.06
CA ASN A 231 -7.48 0.39 0.99
C ASN A 231 -8.37 -0.14 2.12
N MET A 232 -8.17 -1.40 2.53
CA MET A 232 -8.91 -1.99 3.65
C MET A 232 -8.22 -1.77 5.00
N LEU A 233 -6.88 -1.90 5.03
CA LEU A 233 -6.12 -1.86 6.28
C LEU A 233 -6.09 -0.46 6.90
N VAL A 234 -5.82 0.59 6.11
CA VAL A 234 -5.56 1.94 6.65
C VAL A 234 -6.80 2.56 7.33
N PRO A 235 -8.03 2.49 6.77
CA PRO A 235 -9.23 2.99 7.45
C PRO A 235 -9.48 2.27 8.78
N ARG A 236 -9.34 0.93 8.83
CA ARG A 236 -9.53 0.15 10.06
C ARG A 236 -8.50 0.51 11.14
N LEU A 237 -7.23 0.63 10.77
CA LEU A 237 -6.19 1.05 11.72
C LEU A 237 -6.37 2.50 12.18
N MET A 238 -6.85 3.41 11.31
CA MET A 238 -7.16 4.79 11.68
C MET A 238 -8.22 4.85 12.80
N ASP A 239 -9.30 4.07 12.68
CA ASP A 239 -10.38 4.03 13.67
C ASP A 239 -9.87 3.45 15.01
N LEU A 240 -9.18 2.31 14.96
CA LEU A 240 -8.66 1.62 16.15
C LEU A 240 -7.62 2.47 16.90
N THR A 241 -6.71 3.13 16.18
CA THR A 241 -5.67 3.99 16.79
C THR A 241 -6.22 5.31 17.34
N LYS A 242 -7.42 5.74 16.95
CA LYS A 242 -8.00 7.03 17.39
C LYS A 242 -8.21 7.11 18.90
N VAL A 243 -8.55 5.98 19.53
CA VAL A 243 -8.91 5.91 20.96
C VAL A 243 -7.94 5.07 21.80
N ASP A 244 -7.19 4.15 21.19
CA ASP A 244 -6.35 3.19 21.92
C ASP A 244 -4.85 3.36 21.62
N CYS A 245 -4.06 3.58 22.68
CA CYS A 245 -2.61 3.75 22.61
C CYS A 245 -1.84 2.42 22.45
N ILE A 246 -2.44 1.27 22.81
CA ILE A 246 -1.92 -0.07 22.52
C ILE A 246 -1.98 -0.28 21.00
N TRP A 247 -3.12 0.02 20.37
CA TRP A 247 -3.25 -0.02 18.91
C TRP A 247 -2.26 0.91 18.21
N GLN A 248 -2.02 2.12 18.71
CA GLN A 248 -0.97 2.99 18.15
C GLN A 248 0.42 2.33 18.22
N ARG A 249 0.82 1.83 19.40
CA ARG A 249 2.11 1.15 19.59
C ARG A 249 2.24 -0.10 18.71
N MET A 250 1.16 -0.87 18.54
CA MET A 250 1.12 -2.02 17.62
C MET A 250 1.27 -1.59 16.17
N CYS A 251 0.61 -0.51 15.71
CA CYS A 251 0.81 0.01 14.36
C CYS A 251 2.26 0.46 14.12
N TRP A 252 2.89 1.09 15.11
CA TRP A 252 4.32 1.45 15.01
C TRP A 252 5.18 0.19 14.88
N ARG A 253 4.94 -0.84 15.70
CA ARG A 253 5.67 -2.12 15.61
C ARG A 253 5.41 -2.86 14.29
N LEU A 254 4.18 -2.85 13.78
CA LEU A 254 3.79 -3.44 12.50
C LEU A 254 4.61 -2.88 11.33
N VAL A 255 4.93 -1.58 11.36
CA VAL A 255 5.75 -0.95 10.31
C VAL A 255 7.25 -1.01 10.65
N GLU A 256 7.64 -0.86 11.92
CA GLU A 256 9.04 -1.00 12.37
C GLU A 256 9.63 -2.39 12.08
N CYS A 257 8.81 -3.45 12.10
CA CYS A 257 9.22 -4.82 11.80
C CYS A 257 9.18 -5.18 10.30
N VAL A 258 8.87 -4.24 9.40
CA VAL A 258 8.96 -4.46 7.95
C VAL A 258 10.45 -4.46 7.52
N PRO A 259 10.94 -5.49 6.80
CA PRO A 259 12.29 -5.49 6.25
C PRO A 259 12.59 -4.28 5.35
N ASP A 260 13.80 -3.71 5.46
CA ASP A 260 14.21 -2.50 4.71
C ASP A 260 13.98 -2.58 3.20
N ARG A 261 14.17 -3.77 2.61
CA ARG A 261 13.90 -4.03 1.18
C ARG A 261 12.44 -3.79 0.77
N TRP A 262 11.50 -3.78 1.71
CA TRP A 262 10.07 -3.56 1.49
C TRP A 262 9.54 -2.26 2.12
N MET A 263 10.31 -1.63 3.01
CA MET A 263 9.95 -0.42 3.75
C MET A 263 9.41 0.72 2.86
N GLU A 264 10.03 0.94 1.70
CA GLU A 264 9.60 1.99 0.76
C GLU A 264 8.16 1.77 0.28
N ALA A 265 7.82 0.55 -0.17
CA ALA A 265 6.49 0.27 -0.70
C ALA A 265 5.42 0.45 0.38
N VAL A 266 5.72 0.07 1.63
CA VAL A 266 4.81 0.25 2.78
C VAL A 266 4.65 1.73 3.12
N VAL A 267 5.74 2.47 3.33
CA VAL A 267 5.71 3.90 3.72
C VAL A 267 5.01 4.75 2.67
N CYS A 268 5.34 4.59 1.38
CA CYS A 268 4.63 5.29 0.30
C CYS A 268 3.12 4.99 0.31
N GLY A 269 2.75 3.76 0.64
CA GLY A 269 1.34 3.35 0.77
C GLY A 269 0.60 4.04 1.91
N PHE A 270 1.17 4.06 3.12
CA PHE A 270 0.58 4.76 4.26
C PHE A 270 0.47 6.28 4.00
N VAL A 271 1.52 6.89 3.43
CA VAL A 271 1.53 8.31 3.06
C VAL A 271 0.44 8.65 2.03
N GLN A 272 0.17 7.78 1.06
CA GLN A 272 -0.93 7.95 0.08
C GLN A 272 -2.34 7.74 0.65
N LYS A 273 -2.47 7.07 1.80
CA LYS A 273 -3.76 6.57 2.30
C LYS A 273 -4.24 7.19 3.60
N ALA A 274 -3.34 7.70 4.45
CA ALA A 274 -3.71 8.37 5.68
C ALA A 274 -4.38 9.74 5.37
N PRO A 275 -5.63 9.98 5.80
CA PRO A 275 -6.34 11.24 5.58
C PRO A 275 -5.97 12.29 6.64
N GLY A 276 -4.68 12.61 6.75
CA GLY A 276 -4.18 13.60 7.70
C GLY A 276 -2.79 13.29 8.24
N ALA A 277 -2.05 14.34 8.60
CA ALA A 277 -0.78 14.24 9.30
C ALA A 277 -0.89 13.59 10.69
N ASP A 278 -2.01 13.81 11.39
CA ASP A 278 -2.31 13.23 12.70
C ASP A 278 -2.54 11.71 12.60
N VAL A 279 -3.30 11.27 11.58
CA VAL A 279 -3.51 9.85 11.27
C VAL A 279 -2.17 9.20 10.92
N LEU A 280 -1.40 9.83 10.04
CA LEU A 280 -0.08 9.33 9.65
C LEU A 280 0.87 9.23 10.87
N SER A 281 0.79 10.16 11.82
CA SER A 281 1.55 10.11 13.08
C SER A 281 1.07 9.02 14.03
N ARG A 282 -0.24 8.73 14.11
CA ARG A 282 -0.76 7.60 14.88
C ARG A 282 -0.36 6.25 14.29
N LEU A 283 -0.28 6.14 12.96
CA LEU A 283 0.05 4.90 12.26
C LEU A 283 1.56 4.61 12.19
N LEU A 284 2.40 5.63 11.93
CA LEU A 284 3.85 5.45 11.73
C LEU A 284 4.71 5.85 12.95
N GLY A 285 4.16 6.57 13.93
CA GLY A 285 4.89 6.99 15.12
C GLY A 285 6.18 7.73 14.77
N ASN A 286 7.31 7.30 15.35
CA ASN A 286 8.63 7.88 15.08
C ASN A 286 9.53 6.99 14.20
N LEU A 287 8.92 6.24 13.26
CA LEU A 287 9.62 5.36 12.31
C LEU A 287 10.81 6.03 11.60
N VAL A 288 10.66 7.29 11.17
CA VAL A 288 11.71 8.05 10.46
C VAL A 288 12.93 8.41 11.32
N LEU A 289 12.86 8.23 12.64
CA LEU A 289 14.00 8.39 13.56
C LEU A 289 14.66 7.04 13.89
N LYS A 290 13.94 5.93 13.66
CA LYS A 290 14.38 4.56 13.98
C LYS A 290 14.93 3.80 12.78
N ASN A 291 14.43 4.08 11.57
CA ASN A 291 14.77 3.36 10.35
C ASN A 291 15.30 4.31 9.26
N LYS A 292 16.56 4.12 8.86
CA LYS A 292 17.24 4.97 7.86
C LYS A 292 16.61 4.89 6.47
N LYS A 293 16.05 3.75 6.07
CA LYS A 293 15.37 3.59 4.78
C LYS A 293 14.04 4.34 4.77
N ALA A 294 13.25 4.27 5.85
CA ALA A 294 12.04 5.06 6.02
C ALA A 294 12.35 6.56 6.07
N GLN A 295 13.41 6.97 6.79
CA GLN A 295 13.90 8.35 6.82
C GLN A 295 14.20 8.85 5.39
N PHE A 296 15.07 8.17 4.64
CA PHE A 296 15.42 8.54 3.27
C PHE A 296 14.19 8.61 2.34
N VAL A 297 13.25 7.67 2.47
CA VAL A 297 12.03 7.69 1.67
C VAL A 297 11.21 8.94 1.97
N VAL A 298 10.97 9.24 3.26
CA VAL A 298 10.17 10.41 3.69
C VAL A 298 10.86 11.75 3.40
N THR A 299 12.16 11.90 3.69
CA THR A 299 12.85 13.19 3.61
C THR A 299 13.48 13.49 2.26
N GLN A 300 13.72 12.47 1.42
CA GLN A 300 14.35 12.64 0.10
C GLN A 300 13.45 12.10 -1.02
N LYS A 301 13.12 10.80 -0.98
CA LYS A 301 12.54 10.14 -2.16
C LYS A 301 11.16 10.67 -2.52
N LEU A 302 10.30 10.87 -1.52
CA LEU A 302 8.94 11.40 -1.68
C LEU A 302 8.89 12.91 -1.99
N LEU A 303 9.99 13.65 -1.82
CA LEU A 303 10.01 15.11 -1.92
C LEU A 303 10.81 15.63 -3.12
N LEU A 304 11.88 14.93 -3.50
CA LEU A 304 12.79 15.33 -4.57
C LEU A 304 12.76 14.37 -5.78
N LEU A 305 12.64 13.05 -5.52
CA LEU A 305 12.78 12.01 -6.55
C LEU A 305 11.44 11.49 -7.09
N GLN A 306 10.33 11.74 -6.40
CA GLN A 306 8.97 11.35 -6.80
C GLN A 306 8.05 12.57 -6.68
N TYR A 307 7.81 13.27 -7.78
CA TYR A 307 7.02 14.51 -7.84
C TYR A 307 5.55 14.29 -8.29
N SER A 308 5.03 13.07 -8.13
CA SER A 308 3.70 12.65 -8.59
C SER A 308 2.62 12.60 -7.50
N TYR A 309 2.94 13.04 -6.27
CA TYR A 309 1.96 13.09 -5.18
C TYR A 309 1.13 14.38 -5.23
N THR A 310 -0.10 14.31 -4.71
CA THR A 310 -0.97 15.49 -4.63
C THR A 310 -0.54 16.42 -3.48
N THR A 311 -0.92 17.70 -3.57
CA THR A 311 -0.67 18.71 -2.53
C THR A 311 -1.15 18.27 -1.13
N ALA A 312 -2.31 17.59 -1.06
CA ALA A 312 -2.82 17.04 0.20
C ALA A 312 -1.91 15.96 0.81
N VAL A 313 -1.28 15.12 -0.02
CA VAL A 313 -0.33 14.11 0.46
C VAL A 313 0.97 14.76 0.93
N LEU A 314 1.45 15.82 0.26
CA LEU A 314 2.57 16.64 0.76
C LEU A 314 2.26 17.28 2.12
N GLN A 315 1.06 17.84 2.30
CA GLN A 315 0.60 18.39 3.58
C GLN A 315 0.58 17.33 4.68
N ASN A 316 0.10 16.11 4.39
CA ASN A 316 0.11 15.01 5.36
C ASN A 316 1.53 14.57 5.73
N LEU A 317 2.42 14.47 4.75
CA LEU A 317 3.82 14.03 4.93
C LEU A 317 4.66 15.04 5.73
N LEU A 318 4.58 16.32 5.35
CA LEU A 318 5.35 17.39 6.01
C LEU A 318 4.73 17.77 7.36
N GLY A 319 3.39 17.74 7.46
CA GLY A 319 2.69 17.85 8.74
C GLY A 319 3.07 16.73 9.71
N TYR A 320 3.25 15.49 9.22
CA TYR A 320 3.76 14.39 10.04
C TYR A 320 5.15 14.74 10.62
N LEU A 321 6.10 15.23 9.82
CA LEU A 321 7.39 15.69 10.34
C LEU A 321 7.27 16.87 11.32
N ALA A 322 6.26 17.74 11.15
CA ALA A 322 6.03 18.88 12.02
C ALA A 322 5.39 18.54 13.38
N LEU A 323 4.54 17.51 13.46
CA LEU A 323 3.65 17.28 14.61
C LEU A 323 4.37 16.87 15.91
N ASP A 324 5.38 16.01 15.85
CA ASP A 324 6.17 15.58 17.01
C ASP A 324 7.47 16.38 17.08
N SER A 325 7.74 16.97 18.24
CA SER A 325 9.01 17.62 18.60
C SER A 325 10.28 16.89 18.12
N LEU A 326 10.32 15.56 18.25
CA LEU A 326 11.49 14.75 17.91
C LEU A 326 11.76 14.70 16.40
N ARG A 327 10.72 14.90 15.57
CA ARG A 327 10.82 14.87 14.10
C ARG A 327 11.10 16.25 13.49
N ARG A 328 10.97 17.34 14.25
CA ARG A 328 11.06 18.72 13.71
C ARG A 328 12.43 19.07 13.16
N SER A 329 13.51 18.49 13.70
CA SER A 329 14.86 18.61 13.11
C SER A 329 14.93 18.08 11.68
N LEU A 330 14.16 17.02 11.36
CA LEU A 330 14.04 16.52 9.99
C LEU A 330 13.24 17.47 9.11
N LEU A 331 12.20 18.14 9.61
CA LEU A 331 11.45 19.15 8.86
C LEU A 331 12.36 20.32 8.46
N ILE A 332 13.18 20.84 9.39
CA ILE A 332 14.13 21.92 9.10
C ILE A 332 15.19 21.47 8.09
N LYS A 333 15.73 20.26 8.26
CA LYS A 333 16.68 19.68 7.31
C LYS A 333 16.07 19.56 5.90
N VAL A 334 14.86 19.03 5.81
CA VAL A 334 14.09 18.90 4.55
C VAL A 334 13.88 20.27 3.89
N LEU A 335 13.51 21.31 4.65
CA LEU A 335 13.34 22.65 4.10
C LEU A 335 14.64 23.20 3.48
N LYS A 336 15.79 22.96 4.13
CA LYS A 336 17.11 23.36 3.61
C LYS A 336 17.46 22.59 2.32
N GLU A 337 17.37 21.27 2.34
CA GLU A 337 17.64 20.41 1.16
C GLU A 337 16.69 20.72 -0.03
N LEU A 338 15.43 21.08 0.25
CA LEU A 338 14.48 21.55 -0.75
C LEU A 338 14.92 22.90 -1.35
N LEU A 339 15.34 23.87 -0.52
CA LEU A 339 15.81 25.18 -0.97
C LEU A 339 17.11 25.08 -1.78
N ASP A 340 18.05 24.24 -1.36
CA ASP A 340 19.31 24.02 -2.08
C ASP A 340 19.07 23.36 -3.45
N THR A 341 18.11 22.43 -3.53
CA THR A 341 17.70 21.82 -4.81
C THR A 341 16.96 22.82 -5.70
N TRP A 342 15.99 23.56 -5.13
CA TRP A 342 15.20 24.59 -5.81
C TRP A 342 16.08 25.72 -6.36
N GLY A 343 17.04 26.18 -5.57
CA GLY A 343 17.95 27.26 -5.94
C GLY A 343 19.13 26.87 -6.84
N SER A 344 19.27 25.58 -7.18
CA SER A 344 20.34 25.12 -8.06
C SER A 344 20.11 25.58 -9.50
N SER A 345 21.04 26.38 -10.04
CA SER A 345 21.02 26.84 -11.45
C SER A 345 20.85 25.68 -12.45
N SER A 346 21.41 24.51 -12.16
CA SER A 346 21.23 23.31 -12.99
C SER A 346 19.80 22.75 -12.88
N ALA A 347 19.23 22.68 -11.67
CA ALA A 347 17.87 22.21 -11.47
C ALA A 347 16.83 23.14 -12.12
N VAL A 348 16.98 24.46 -11.97
CA VAL A 348 16.09 25.47 -12.58
C VAL A 348 16.09 25.39 -14.12
N LYS A 349 17.25 25.08 -14.72
CA LYS A 349 17.40 24.97 -16.18
C LYS A 349 16.93 23.63 -16.77
N HIS A 350 17.11 22.52 -16.05
CA HIS A 350 16.96 21.18 -16.63
C HIS A 350 15.86 20.32 -15.99
N SER A 351 15.27 20.73 -14.85
CA SER A 351 14.14 20.00 -14.25
C SER A 351 12.80 20.45 -14.85
N PRO A 352 11.84 19.55 -15.11
CA PRO A 352 10.50 19.91 -15.55
C PRO A 352 9.83 20.92 -14.63
N VAL A 353 9.03 21.85 -15.18
CA VAL A 353 8.36 22.90 -14.41
C VAL A 353 7.41 22.30 -13.36
N GLU A 354 6.85 21.12 -13.64
CA GLU A 354 6.00 20.35 -12.73
C GLU A 354 6.77 19.88 -11.49
N GLN A 355 8.05 19.51 -11.63
CA GLN A 355 8.93 19.17 -10.51
C GLN A 355 9.33 20.42 -9.73
N GLN A 356 9.62 21.54 -10.42
CA GLN A 356 9.90 22.83 -9.77
C GLN A 356 8.70 23.35 -8.96
N LEU A 357 7.48 23.20 -9.50
CA LEU A 357 6.22 23.47 -8.81
C LEU A 357 6.05 22.55 -7.59
N TYR A 358 6.28 21.25 -7.73
CA TYR A 358 6.17 20.28 -6.65
C TYR A 358 7.10 20.61 -5.47
N VAL A 359 8.37 20.91 -5.75
CA VAL A 359 9.36 21.36 -4.76
C VAL A 359 8.93 22.70 -4.14
N SER A 360 8.43 23.65 -4.94
CA SER A 360 7.91 24.93 -4.44
C SER A 360 6.73 24.72 -3.46
N LYS A 361 5.78 23.83 -3.78
CA LYS A 361 4.68 23.46 -2.89
C LYS A 361 5.19 22.86 -1.57
N ALA A 362 6.18 21.96 -1.64
CA ALA A 362 6.79 21.37 -0.44
C ALA A 362 7.48 22.42 0.44
N ILE A 363 8.21 23.38 -0.14
CA ILE A 363 8.83 24.51 0.59
C ILE A 363 7.75 25.34 1.31
N LEU A 364 6.68 25.75 0.63
CA LEU A 364 5.62 26.56 1.22
C LEU A 364 4.90 25.84 2.38
N ILE A 365 4.66 24.53 2.24
CA ILE A 365 4.09 23.70 3.31
C ILE A 365 5.04 23.63 4.51
N CYS A 366 6.34 23.41 4.29
CA CYS A 366 7.35 23.45 5.37
C CYS A 366 7.36 24.80 6.11
N LEU A 367 7.30 25.92 5.39
CA LEU A 367 7.25 27.28 5.96
C LEU A 367 6.01 27.50 6.83
N SER A 368 4.85 26.97 6.42
CA SER A 368 3.61 27.02 7.20
C SER A 368 3.77 26.38 8.58
N HIS A 369 4.61 25.35 8.70
CA HIS A 369 4.84 24.58 9.91
C HIS A 369 5.96 25.11 10.82
N LEU A 370 6.75 26.09 10.38
CA LEU A 370 7.81 26.69 11.19
C LEU A 370 7.27 27.42 12.43
N LYS A 371 7.93 27.23 13.57
CA LYS A 371 7.66 27.91 14.84
C LYS A 371 8.71 29.01 15.09
N LYS A 372 8.36 30.02 15.90
CA LYS A 372 9.24 31.14 16.27
C LYS A 372 10.71 30.77 16.57
N PRO A 373 11.03 29.83 17.48
CA PRO A 373 12.43 29.49 17.79
C PRO A 373 13.21 28.89 16.61
N GLU A 374 12.53 28.26 15.64
CA GLU A 374 13.18 27.72 14.45
C GLU A 374 13.45 28.81 13.42
N ILE A 375 12.55 29.80 13.33
CA ILE A 375 12.72 31.01 12.51
C ILE A 375 13.88 31.84 13.06
N GLU A 376 13.92 32.05 14.38
CA GLU A 376 15.03 32.73 15.08
C GLU A 376 16.36 32.00 14.85
N SER A 377 16.38 30.66 14.94
CA SER A 377 17.62 29.86 14.81
C SER A 377 18.10 29.62 13.37
N ASN A 378 17.23 29.69 12.35
CA ASN A 378 17.57 29.32 10.97
C ASN A 378 17.28 30.43 9.95
N GLY A 379 16.65 31.53 10.37
CA GLY A 379 16.09 32.53 9.47
C GLY A 379 17.10 33.16 8.52
N GLN A 380 18.30 33.50 9.02
CA GLN A 380 19.37 34.08 8.19
C GLN A 380 19.84 33.10 7.10
N GLU A 381 20.04 31.83 7.43
CA GLU A 381 20.48 30.79 6.49
C GLU A 381 19.41 30.52 5.42
N LEU A 382 18.13 30.42 5.83
CA LEU A 382 16.99 30.25 4.93
C LEU A 382 16.82 31.46 3.99
N LEU A 383 17.01 32.69 4.48
CA LEU A 383 17.03 33.90 3.66
C LEU A 383 18.20 33.88 2.67
N THR A 384 19.40 33.47 3.08
CA THR A 384 20.58 33.40 2.20
C THR A 384 20.40 32.38 1.08
N SER A 385 19.95 31.16 1.39
CA SER A 385 19.67 30.12 0.37
C SER A 385 18.55 30.56 -0.58
N MET A 386 17.47 31.16 -0.05
CA MET A 386 16.39 31.75 -0.84
C MET A 386 16.87 32.84 -1.81
N MET A 387 17.70 33.78 -1.37
CA MET A 387 18.20 34.87 -2.23
C MET A 387 19.07 34.34 -3.37
N GLY A 388 19.88 33.30 -3.12
CA GLY A 388 20.64 32.61 -4.15
C GLY A 388 19.73 31.95 -5.19
N GLY A 389 18.76 31.16 -4.74
CA GLY A 389 17.83 30.47 -5.63
C GLY A 389 16.88 31.40 -6.40
N MET A 390 16.38 32.45 -5.75
CA MET A 390 15.55 33.47 -6.38
C MET A 390 16.24 34.09 -7.59
N LYS A 391 17.55 34.37 -7.51
CA LYS A 391 18.33 34.86 -8.65
C LYS A 391 18.26 33.87 -9.83
N CYS A 392 18.56 32.59 -9.59
CA CYS A 392 18.49 31.56 -10.63
C CYS A 392 17.10 31.42 -11.26
N HIS A 393 16.03 31.56 -10.47
CA HIS A 393 14.66 31.59 -10.99
C HIS A 393 14.35 32.83 -11.82
N LEU A 394 14.79 34.03 -11.39
CA LEU A 394 14.58 35.29 -12.10
C LEU A 394 15.36 35.37 -13.43
N ASP A 395 16.53 34.74 -13.49
CA ASP A 395 17.35 34.59 -14.70
C ASP A 395 16.73 33.64 -15.76
N SER A 396 15.61 32.97 -15.45
CA SER A 396 14.92 32.08 -16.39
C SER A 396 14.09 32.84 -17.43
N ASN A 397 14.19 32.42 -18.70
CA ASN A 397 13.33 32.94 -19.78
C ASN A 397 11.84 32.59 -19.57
N LEU A 398 11.53 31.44 -18.93
CA LEU A 398 10.16 30.96 -18.71
C LEU A 398 9.40 31.82 -17.67
N PRO A 399 8.28 32.49 -18.02
CA PRO A 399 7.53 33.33 -17.09
C PRO A 399 7.01 32.58 -15.85
N ARG A 400 6.59 31.32 -16.01
CA ARG A 400 6.12 30.46 -14.91
C ARG A 400 7.22 30.15 -13.90
N VAL A 401 8.44 29.86 -14.37
CA VAL A 401 9.61 29.60 -13.50
C VAL A 401 9.99 30.85 -12.70
N ARG A 402 9.98 32.03 -13.34
CA ARG A 402 10.16 33.33 -12.65
C ARG A 402 9.09 33.57 -11.59
N ARG A 403 7.82 33.26 -11.90
CA ARG A 403 6.67 33.38 -10.98
C ARG A 403 6.83 32.50 -9.73
N LEU A 404 7.22 31.22 -9.90
CA LEU A 404 7.55 30.33 -8.78
C LEU A 404 8.68 30.92 -7.91
N GLY A 405 9.72 31.44 -8.56
CA GLY A 405 10.80 32.20 -7.92
C GLY A 405 10.31 33.29 -6.99
N MET A 406 9.50 34.21 -7.53
CA MET A 406 8.95 35.37 -6.83
C MET A 406 8.01 34.97 -5.68
N ILE A 407 7.10 34.01 -5.90
CA ILE A 407 6.15 33.56 -4.88
C ILE A 407 6.87 32.94 -3.69
N VAL A 408 7.82 32.03 -3.92
CA VAL A 408 8.58 31.38 -2.83
C VAL A 408 9.45 32.39 -2.10
N ALA A 409 10.12 33.31 -2.80
CA ALA A 409 10.93 34.35 -2.18
C ALA A 409 10.12 35.33 -1.30
N GLU A 410 8.98 35.81 -1.81
CA GLU A 410 8.03 36.65 -1.05
C GLU A 410 7.49 35.92 0.19
N SER A 411 7.18 34.63 0.04
CA SER A 411 6.68 33.78 1.12
C SER A 411 7.71 33.55 2.23
N ILE A 412 8.98 33.31 1.87
CA ILE A 412 10.08 33.12 2.83
C ILE A 412 10.41 34.44 3.52
N SER A 413 10.52 35.53 2.75
CA SER A 413 10.82 36.86 3.28
C SER A 413 9.76 37.33 4.27
N SER A 414 8.48 37.19 3.94
CA SER A 414 7.37 37.55 4.84
C SER A 414 7.22 36.61 6.05
N ARG A 415 7.65 35.35 5.96
CA ARG A 415 7.60 34.41 7.08
C ARG A 415 8.74 34.59 8.08
N ILE A 416 9.91 35.06 7.63
CA ILE A 416 11.11 35.21 8.46
C ILE A 416 11.27 36.65 8.97
N THR A 417 11.04 37.65 8.13
CA THR A 417 11.21 39.07 8.48
C THR A 417 9.91 39.63 9.03
N THR A 418 9.68 39.49 10.34
CA THR A 418 8.44 39.96 10.99
C THR A 418 8.31 41.48 11.10
N ASP A 419 9.42 42.18 11.29
CA ASP A 419 9.44 43.60 11.69
C ASP A 419 10.21 44.51 10.70
N GLY A 420 10.37 44.05 9.45
CA GLY A 420 11.13 44.75 8.40
C GLY A 420 10.47 44.69 7.02
N PRO A 421 11.05 45.36 6.00
CA PRO A 421 10.51 45.34 4.65
C PRO A 421 10.64 43.94 4.04
N SER A 422 9.51 43.26 3.86
CA SER A 422 9.46 42.00 3.11
C SER A 422 9.67 42.25 1.62
N LEU A 423 10.24 41.28 0.91
CA LEU A 423 10.17 41.24 -0.55
C LEU A 423 8.69 41.28 -0.99
N LYS A 424 8.42 41.99 -2.09
CA LYS A 424 7.12 42.03 -2.77
C LYS A 424 7.38 42.16 -4.26
N PHE A 425 6.79 41.27 -5.05
CA PHE A 425 6.91 41.30 -6.51
C PHE A 425 5.54 41.53 -7.17
N GLN A 426 5.56 41.86 -8.45
CA GLN A 426 4.37 41.95 -9.29
C GLN A 426 4.36 40.76 -10.25
N TYR A 427 3.27 40.01 -10.24
CA TYR A 427 3.02 38.86 -11.09
C TYR A 427 1.50 38.63 -11.19
N GLU A 428 1.07 37.90 -12.21
CA GLU A 428 -0.35 37.57 -12.43
C GLU A 428 -0.91 36.73 -11.27
N ASP A 429 -2.11 37.07 -10.78
CA ASP A 429 -2.81 36.33 -9.72
C ASP A 429 -3.74 35.27 -10.34
N ASP A 430 -3.14 34.18 -10.81
CA ASP A 430 -3.82 33.03 -11.41
C ASP A 430 -4.15 31.92 -10.41
N ASP A 431 -4.78 30.84 -10.88
CA ASP A 431 -5.14 29.69 -10.03
C ASP A 431 -3.92 29.04 -9.35
N GLU A 432 -2.79 28.90 -10.06
CA GLU A 432 -1.54 28.36 -9.51
C GLU A 432 -0.97 29.28 -8.41
N THR A 433 -0.97 30.59 -8.63
CA THR A 433 -0.55 31.58 -7.63
C THR A 433 -1.42 31.56 -6.38
N ARG A 434 -2.74 31.47 -6.56
CA ARG A 434 -3.71 31.42 -5.45
C ARG A 434 -3.62 30.09 -4.69
N GLU A 435 -3.40 28.96 -5.37
CA GLU A 435 -3.12 27.68 -4.72
C GLU A 435 -1.84 27.78 -3.88
N LEU A 436 -0.71 28.22 -4.46
CA LEU A 436 0.58 28.33 -3.76
C LEU A 436 0.49 29.22 -2.51
N LYS A 437 -0.08 30.42 -2.63
CA LYS A 437 -0.29 31.34 -1.50
C LYS A 437 -1.21 30.75 -0.42
N SER A 438 -2.13 29.85 -0.77
CA SER A 438 -2.99 29.19 0.21
C SER A 438 -2.23 28.22 1.12
N LEU A 439 -1.12 27.63 0.66
CA LEU A 439 -0.34 26.62 1.41
C LEU A 439 0.37 27.18 2.65
N LEU A 440 0.56 28.49 2.73
CA LEU A 440 1.09 29.16 3.92
C LEU A 440 0.09 29.20 5.08
N LYS A 441 -1.21 29.05 4.80
CA LYS A 441 -2.25 28.98 5.81
C LYS A 441 -2.30 27.54 6.33
N GLN A 442 -2.01 27.35 7.62
CA GLN A 442 -2.21 26.04 8.24
C GLN A 442 -3.70 25.64 8.14
N THR A 443 -4.00 24.59 7.39
CA THR A 443 -5.31 23.98 7.39
C THR A 443 -5.58 23.44 8.80
N ALA A 444 -6.57 23.99 9.50
CA ALA A 444 -7.02 23.43 10.77
C ALA A 444 -7.45 21.96 10.54
N PRO A 445 -7.17 21.04 11.47
CA PRO A 445 -7.57 19.64 11.31
C PRO A 445 -9.09 19.56 11.12
N LEU A 446 -9.51 18.87 10.06
CA LEU A 446 -10.92 18.67 9.72
C LEU A 446 -11.61 17.93 10.86
N GLN A 447 -12.29 18.68 11.73
CA GLN A 447 -13.34 18.12 12.57
C GLN A 447 -14.47 17.69 11.63
N LEU A 448 -14.55 16.38 11.37
CA LEU A 448 -15.68 15.79 10.65
C LEU A 448 -16.97 16.19 11.36
N PRO A 449 -17.92 16.87 10.70
CA PRO A 449 -19.23 17.09 11.28
C PRO A 449 -19.89 15.75 11.58
N VAL A 450 -20.46 15.60 12.77
CA VAL A 450 -21.43 14.54 13.04
C VAL A 450 -22.70 14.95 12.31
N THR A 451 -22.94 14.37 11.13
CA THR A 451 -24.17 14.62 10.37
C THR A 451 -25.26 13.71 10.89
N ASP A 452 -26.13 14.23 11.75
CA ASP A 452 -27.44 13.64 11.99
C ASP A 452 -28.23 13.60 10.68
N LEU A 453 -28.82 12.44 10.34
CA LEU A 453 -29.82 12.38 9.28
C LEU A 453 -31.11 13.06 9.75
N PRO A 454 -31.76 13.82 8.85
CA PRO A 454 -33.14 13.45 8.57
C PRO A 454 -33.49 13.47 7.08
N ASN A 455 -34.00 12.31 6.64
CA ASN A 455 -35.09 12.01 5.71
C ASN A 455 -35.41 12.88 4.46
N ALA A 456 -35.93 12.21 3.43
CA ALA A 456 -36.19 12.74 2.09
C ALA A 456 -37.47 13.60 1.96
N GLY A 457 -37.54 14.43 0.90
CA GLY A 457 -38.80 15.01 0.41
C GLY A 457 -38.69 16.13 -0.64
N ASN A 458 -39.09 15.81 -1.87
CA ASN A 458 -39.66 16.68 -2.92
C ASN A 458 -38.80 17.70 -3.72
N ASP A 459 -38.47 17.27 -4.94
CA ASP A 459 -38.95 17.80 -6.23
C ASP A 459 -38.59 19.20 -6.78
N SER A 460 -37.72 19.10 -7.80
CA SER A 460 -37.89 19.58 -9.18
C SER A 460 -37.37 20.97 -9.63
N PRO A 461 -36.96 21.09 -10.91
CA PRO A 461 -36.07 22.16 -11.37
C PRO A 461 -36.73 23.18 -12.31
N SER A 462 -36.05 24.30 -12.54
CA SER A 462 -36.34 25.23 -13.64
C SER A 462 -35.09 25.49 -14.48
N ALA A 463 -35.26 25.45 -15.80
CA ALA A 463 -34.22 25.76 -16.78
C ALA A 463 -34.67 26.95 -17.65
N THR A 464 -33.73 27.72 -18.19
CA THR A 464 -33.66 28.01 -19.64
C THR A 464 -32.41 28.82 -20.02
N PRO A 465 -31.85 28.64 -21.24
CA PRO A 465 -30.67 29.35 -21.73
C PRO A 465 -30.97 30.37 -22.85
N LYS A 466 -30.07 31.35 -23.06
CA LYS A 466 -29.92 32.23 -24.24
C LYS A 466 -28.47 32.74 -24.32
N ALA A 467 -27.87 33.10 -25.46
CA ALA A 467 -28.12 32.80 -26.87
C ALA A 467 -26.84 33.16 -27.67
N VAL A 468 -26.71 32.67 -28.91
CA VAL A 468 -25.51 32.82 -29.77
C VAL A 468 -25.57 34.08 -30.64
N SER A 469 -24.44 34.77 -30.85
CA SER A 469 -24.20 35.58 -32.05
C SER A 469 -22.71 35.81 -32.40
N LYS A 470 -22.44 35.77 -33.71
CA LYS A 470 -21.22 36.03 -34.51
C LYS A 470 -21.72 36.28 -35.96
N PRO A 471 -20.93 36.67 -36.98
CA PRO A 471 -19.66 37.42 -37.01
C PRO A 471 -19.62 38.55 -38.08
N SER A 472 -18.54 39.36 -38.11
CA SER A 472 -17.89 40.05 -39.26
C SER A 472 -16.93 41.12 -38.71
N GLY A 473 -15.81 41.51 -39.34
CA GLY A 473 -15.11 41.04 -40.55
C GLY A 473 -13.76 41.76 -40.70
N ASN A 474 -12.82 41.19 -41.45
CA ASN A 474 -11.48 41.74 -41.78
C ASN A 474 -11.56 42.99 -42.70
N PRO A 475 -10.48 43.79 -42.98
CA PRO A 475 -9.05 43.40 -43.00
C PRO A 475 -7.98 44.43 -42.52
N HIS A 476 -6.71 43.97 -42.50
CA HIS A 476 -5.47 44.79 -42.46
C HIS A 476 -5.28 45.64 -43.74
N PRO A 477 -4.36 46.63 -43.75
CA PRO A 477 -3.04 46.36 -44.37
C PRO A 477 -1.81 47.11 -43.78
N ALA A 478 -0.63 46.63 -44.22
CA ALA A 478 0.64 47.34 -44.47
C ALA A 478 1.56 47.79 -43.32
N ALA A 479 2.78 47.22 -43.33
CA ALA A 479 4.03 47.87 -42.92
C ALA A 479 4.79 48.37 -44.18
N PRO A 480 5.72 49.33 -44.02
CA PRO A 480 7.13 49.10 -44.41
C PRO A 480 8.14 49.83 -43.49
N ALA A 481 9.48 49.74 -43.61
CA ALA A 481 10.42 48.66 -43.98
C ALA A 481 11.86 49.22 -43.85
N VAL A 482 12.84 48.43 -43.35
CA VAL A 482 14.33 48.61 -43.40
C VAL A 482 14.89 49.94 -42.77
N SER A 483 16.08 50.08 -42.19
CA SER A 483 17.32 49.28 -42.04
C SER A 483 17.96 49.54 -40.64
N GLU A 484 19.25 49.33 -40.28
CA GLU A 484 20.46 48.85 -40.97
C GLU A 484 21.48 48.23 -39.97
N GLU A 485 22.11 47.13 -40.39
CA GLU A 485 23.47 46.57 -40.15
C GLU A 485 24.28 46.75 -38.83
N GLY A 486 24.91 45.64 -38.43
CA GLY A 486 25.88 45.53 -37.32
C GLY A 486 26.43 44.09 -37.21
N SER A 487 27.28 43.69 -38.16
CA SER A 487 27.86 42.35 -38.27
C SER A 487 28.76 41.97 -37.09
N ASP A 488 28.58 40.76 -36.55
CA ASP A 488 29.69 39.84 -36.32
C ASP A 488 29.24 38.38 -36.48
N LEU A 489 30.09 37.56 -37.10
CA LEU A 489 29.76 36.21 -37.56
C LEU A 489 30.40 35.15 -36.64
N GLU A 490 29.57 34.36 -35.96
CA GLU A 490 29.93 32.97 -35.64
C GLU A 490 28.93 32.00 -36.29
N LEU A 491 29.45 30.86 -36.72
CA LEU A 491 28.77 29.92 -37.60
C LEU A 491 27.90 28.95 -36.80
N ASP A 492 26.58 29.08 -36.90
CA ASP A 492 25.66 27.98 -36.60
C ASP A 492 24.74 27.77 -37.81
N SER A 493 24.88 26.61 -38.45
CA SER A 493 24.33 26.30 -39.77
C SER A 493 23.56 24.97 -39.71
N ASP A 494 22.50 24.93 -38.90
CA ASP A 494 21.52 23.83 -38.93
C ASP A 494 20.10 24.20 -38.40
N ASP A 495 19.78 25.50 -38.19
CA ASP A 495 18.58 25.93 -37.43
C ASP A 495 17.45 26.58 -38.26
N ASP A 496 17.35 26.27 -39.57
CA ASP A 496 16.20 26.62 -40.43
C ASP A 496 15.17 25.46 -40.51
N LEU A 497 14.76 24.92 -39.36
CA LEU A 497 13.64 23.97 -39.29
C LEU A 497 12.30 24.72 -39.40
N ILE A 498 11.77 24.75 -40.62
CA ILE A 498 10.43 25.25 -40.92
C ILE A 498 9.40 24.51 -40.04
N PRO A 499 8.50 25.22 -39.31
CA PRO A 499 7.42 24.58 -38.57
C PRO A 499 6.57 23.68 -39.47
N TYR A 500 6.28 22.47 -39.01
CA TYR A 500 5.42 21.52 -39.74
C TYR A 500 4.03 22.14 -39.98
N ASP A 501 3.51 21.96 -41.20
CA ASP A 501 2.17 22.41 -41.56
C ASP A 501 1.11 21.52 -40.89
N MET A 502 0.47 22.07 -39.85
CA MET A 502 -0.60 21.42 -39.08
C MET A 502 -2.00 21.75 -39.65
N SER A 503 -2.12 22.31 -40.86
CA SER A 503 -3.43 22.74 -41.42
C SER A 503 -4.37 21.57 -41.78
N GLU A 504 -3.83 20.36 -41.96
CA GLU A 504 -4.58 19.11 -42.20
C GLU A 504 -4.95 18.36 -40.90
N ASP A 505 -4.41 18.76 -39.74
CA ASP A 505 -4.58 18.04 -38.47
C ASP A 505 -6.02 18.14 -37.94
N LYS A 506 -6.68 16.98 -37.85
CA LYS A 506 -8.05 16.84 -37.34
C LYS A 506 -8.02 16.32 -35.91
N GLU A 507 -8.89 16.87 -35.04
CA GLU A 507 -9.05 16.37 -33.67
C GLU A 507 -9.29 14.85 -33.66
N LEU A 508 -8.33 14.11 -33.11
CA LEU A 508 -8.49 12.67 -32.92
C LEU A 508 -9.65 12.41 -31.96
N LYS A 509 -10.65 11.66 -32.43
CA LYS A 509 -11.78 11.22 -31.60
C LYS A 509 -11.25 10.58 -30.33
N LYS A 510 -11.84 10.92 -29.17
CA LYS A 510 -11.51 10.34 -27.86
C LYS A 510 -11.66 8.81 -27.88
N MET A 511 -10.59 8.10 -28.22
CA MET A 511 -10.49 6.66 -28.05
C MET A 511 -10.19 6.34 -26.59
N LYS A 512 -10.66 5.17 -26.15
CA LYS A 512 -10.35 4.64 -24.83
C LYS A 512 -8.85 4.38 -24.76
N ALA A 513 -8.18 4.82 -23.69
CA ALA A 513 -6.74 4.67 -23.56
C ALA A 513 -6.33 3.19 -23.67
N PRO A 514 -5.31 2.85 -24.49
CA PRO A 514 -4.83 1.49 -24.64
C PRO A 514 -4.29 0.98 -23.30
N VAL A 515 -4.61 -0.28 -22.97
CA VAL A 515 -4.22 -0.94 -21.72
C VAL A 515 -3.06 -1.91 -21.95
N TYR A 516 -2.95 -2.44 -23.17
CA TYR A 516 -1.90 -3.38 -23.57
C TYR A 516 -1.10 -2.86 -24.77
N ILE A 517 0.12 -3.37 -24.92
CA ILE A 517 0.99 -3.06 -26.08
C ILE A 517 0.31 -3.48 -27.39
N ARG A 518 -0.53 -4.53 -27.40
CA ARG A 518 -1.30 -4.93 -28.58
C ARG A 518 -2.26 -3.83 -29.03
N ASP A 519 -2.91 -3.14 -28.09
CA ASP A 519 -3.87 -2.07 -28.38
C ASP A 519 -3.16 -0.90 -29.09
N CYS A 520 -1.89 -0.63 -28.74
CA CYS A 520 -1.03 0.35 -29.40
C CYS A 520 -0.57 -0.08 -30.81
N ILE A 521 -0.55 -1.39 -31.11
CA ILE A 521 -0.17 -1.95 -32.42
C ILE A 521 -1.40 -2.03 -33.33
N GLU A 522 -2.54 -2.48 -32.81
CA GLU A 522 -3.81 -2.57 -33.53
C GLU A 522 -4.35 -1.16 -33.87
N GLY A 523 -4.06 -0.14 -33.06
CA GLY A 523 -4.29 1.27 -33.37
C GLY A 523 -3.32 1.89 -34.39
N ARG A 524 -2.38 1.12 -34.96
CA ARG A 524 -1.41 1.56 -35.98
C ARG A 524 -1.57 0.89 -37.35
N VAL A 525 -2.73 0.28 -37.63
CA VAL A 525 -3.08 -0.17 -38.97
C VAL A 525 -3.68 0.99 -39.76
N TYR A 526 -2.82 1.66 -40.54
CA TYR A 526 -3.17 2.56 -41.63
C TYR A 526 -2.53 2.03 -42.92
#